data_AF-A0A0B7BUU7-F1
#
_entry.id   AF-A0A0B7BUU7-F1
#
_cell.length_a   1.000
_cell.length_b   1.000
_cell.length_c   1.000
_cell.angle_alpha   90.00
_cell.angle_beta   90.00
_cell.angle_gamma   90.00
#
_symmetry.space_group_name_H-M   'P 1'
#
loop_
_entity.id
_entity.type
_entity.pdbx_description
1 polymer ?
#
loop_
_entity_poly.entity_id
_entity_poly.type
_entity_poly.pdbx_seq_one_letter_code
_entity_poly.pdbx_strand_id
1 'polypeptide(L)'
;MCRSATTLYIIIVNSVQEVQHDNQHTKDRDRENYAEFQPKQTIQIDNTRVKQVSEFKYLGSIFTEDGKLDREIETRCQKANAVTYQLAPLLQHPKIKMEVKRQMIKSIILPSLCEQC
;
A
#
# COMPACT_ATOMS: atom_id res chain seq x y z
N MET A 1 15.52 -7.82 32.40
CA MET A 1 14.92 -6.49 32.18
C MET A 1 14.88 -6.23 30.67
N CYS A 2 13.82 -6.68 30.00
CA CYS A 2 13.66 -6.60 28.55
C CYS A 2 12.79 -5.38 28.20
N ARG A 3 13.41 -4.26 27.85
CA ARG A 3 12.73 -3.06 27.33
C ARG A 3 13.07 -2.76 25.86
N SER A 4 13.56 -3.75 25.10
CA SER A 4 14.11 -3.49 23.76
C SER A 4 13.24 -3.96 22.59
N ALA A 5 12.20 -4.79 22.80
CA ALA A 5 11.37 -5.31 21.71
C ALA A 5 10.13 -4.45 21.41
N THR A 6 9.52 -3.84 22.45
CA THR A 6 8.35 -2.98 22.29
C THR A 6 8.70 -1.69 21.55
N THR A 7 9.92 -1.16 21.73
CA THR A 7 10.40 0.05 21.06
C THR A 7 10.55 -0.16 19.55
N LEU A 8 10.91 -1.36 19.08
CA LEU A 8 11.05 -1.64 17.65
C LEU A 8 9.68 -1.74 16.95
N TYR A 9 8.67 -2.28 17.64
CA TYR A 9 7.29 -2.31 17.14
C TYR A 9 6.73 -0.89 17.05
N ILE A 10 7.00 -0.03 18.04
CA ILE A 10 6.60 1.38 18.02
C ILE A 10 7.26 2.14 16.87
N ILE A 11 8.55 1.90 16.58
CA ILE A 11 9.23 2.57 15.45
C ILE A 11 8.63 2.16 14.11
N ILE A 12 8.37 0.87 13.88
CA ILE A 12 7.84 0.41 12.58
C ILE A 12 6.40 0.90 12.35
N VAL A 13 5.58 0.97 13.40
CA VAL A 13 4.19 1.47 13.29
C VAL A 13 4.16 3.01 13.19
N ASN A 14 5.02 3.71 13.95
CA ASN A 14 5.08 5.18 13.89
C ASN A 14 5.80 5.73 12.65
N SER A 15 6.73 5.00 12.03
CA SER A 15 7.33 5.43 10.75
C SER A 15 6.33 5.45 9.59
N VAL A 16 5.18 4.77 9.73
CA VAL A 16 4.08 4.86 8.76
C VAL A 16 3.15 6.05 9.06
N GLN A 17 3.14 6.57 10.30
CA GLN A 17 2.29 7.71 10.72
C GLN A 17 3.02 9.06 10.72
N GLU A 18 4.36 9.11 10.77
CA GLU A 18 5.14 10.36 10.77
C GLU A 18 5.23 11.07 9.40
N VAL A 19 4.66 10.52 8.32
CA VAL A 19 4.58 11.23 7.03
C VAL A 19 3.33 12.12 6.94
N GLN A 20 2.53 12.22 8.00
CA GLN A 20 1.34 13.08 8.06
C GLN A 20 1.34 13.96 9.32
N HIS A 21 2.17 15.00 9.36
CA HIS A 21 1.79 16.37 9.76
C HIS A 21 3.04 17.26 9.85
N ASP A 22 3.22 18.14 8.87
CA ASP A 22 3.63 19.54 9.10
C ASP A 22 3.58 20.31 7.78
N ASN A 23 2.43 20.93 7.49
CA ASN A 23 2.42 22.37 7.18
C ASN A 23 0.98 22.91 7.14
N GLN A 24 0.62 23.72 8.13
CA GLN A 24 -0.50 24.64 7.98
C GLN A 24 -0.10 26.00 8.57
N HIS A 25 0.44 26.87 7.73
CA HIS A 25 0.17 28.31 7.85
C HIS A 25 -0.23 28.87 6.49
N THR A 26 -1.50 29.25 6.41
CA THR A 26 -2.19 29.84 5.27
C THR A 26 -1.70 31.26 4.97
N LYS A 27 -1.54 31.61 3.70
CA LYS A 27 -2.33 32.67 3.04
C LYS A 27 -2.01 32.81 1.54
N ASP A 28 -3.05 33.30 0.86
CA ASP A 28 -3.09 33.84 -0.50
C ASP A 28 -3.46 32.88 -1.65
N ARG A 29 -4.80 32.84 -1.84
CA ARG A 29 -5.59 33.11 -3.05
C ARG A 29 -5.15 32.48 -4.37
N ASP A 30 -6.15 31.86 -5.00
CA ASP A 30 -6.19 31.38 -6.38
C ASP A 30 -5.44 30.06 -6.65
N ARG A 31 -5.80 28.99 -5.93
CA ARG A 31 -5.53 27.63 -6.39
C ARG A 31 -6.74 27.11 -7.15
N GLU A 32 -6.68 27.35 -8.45
CA GLU A 32 -7.65 26.92 -9.45
C GLU A 32 -8.09 25.47 -9.23
N ASN A 33 -9.41 25.31 -9.11
CA ASN A 33 -10.12 24.06 -9.26
C ASN A 33 -9.92 23.57 -10.70
N TYR A 34 -8.88 22.78 -10.90
CA TYR A 34 -8.78 21.92 -12.07
C TYR A 34 -9.15 20.50 -11.66
N ALA A 35 -10.43 20.27 -11.42
CA ALA A 35 -10.99 18.97 -11.71
C ALA A 35 -10.81 18.74 -13.21
N GLU A 36 -9.68 18.17 -13.60
CA GLU A 36 -9.34 17.84 -14.97
C GLU A 36 -10.43 16.93 -15.54
N PHE A 37 -11.29 17.49 -16.38
CA PHE A 37 -12.34 16.75 -17.08
C PHE A 37 -11.67 15.90 -18.16
N GLN A 38 -11.26 14.69 -17.81
CA GLN A 38 -10.83 13.70 -18.78
C GLN A 38 -12.08 13.16 -19.49
N PRO A 39 -12.26 13.40 -20.80
CA PRO A 39 -13.40 12.87 -21.52
C PRO A 39 -13.34 11.34 -21.49
N LYS A 40 -14.42 10.69 -21.03
CA LYS A 40 -14.51 9.23 -20.93
C LYS A 40 -14.31 8.59 -22.31
N GLN A 41 -13.12 8.04 -22.54
CA GLN A 41 -12.74 7.45 -23.82
C GLN A 41 -13.59 6.20 -24.09
N THR A 42 -14.15 6.10 -25.30
CA THR A 42 -14.92 4.94 -25.73
C THR A 42 -14.02 4.00 -26.52
N ILE A 43 -13.72 2.82 -25.96
CA ILE A 43 -12.93 1.78 -26.61
C ILE A 43 -13.87 0.83 -27.35
N GLN A 44 -13.55 0.53 -28.61
CA GLN A 44 -14.25 -0.48 -29.42
C GLN A 44 -13.25 -1.52 -29.92
N ILE A 45 -13.61 -2.80 -29.81
CA ILE A 45 -12.85 -3.94 -30.32
C ILE A 45 -13.81 -4.74 -31.18
N ASP A 46 -13.49 -4.96 -32.46
CA ASP A 46 -14.33 -5.70 -33.42
C ASP A 46 -15.81 -5.24 -33.41
N ASN A 47 -16.01 -3.92 -33.50
CA ASN A 47 -17.32 -3.24 -33.42
C ASN A 47 -18.09 -3.47 -32.10
N THR A 48 -17.45 -4.05 -31.07
CA THR A 48 -18.01 -4.23 -29.73
C THR A 48 -17.47 -3.15 -28.80
N ARG A 49 -18.37 -2.41 -28.15
CA ARG A 49 -18.00 -1.42 -27.14
C ARG A 49 -17.50 -2.12 -25.87
N VAL A 50 -16.27 -1.82 -25.47
CA VAL A 50 -15.71 -2.33 -24.20
C VAL A 50 -16.35 -1.59 -23.04
N LYS A 51 -16.82 -2.35 -22.05
CA LYS A 51 -17.40 -1.78 -20.82
C LYS A 51 -16.31 -1.08 -20.01
N GLN A 52 -16.53 0.20 -19.73
CA GLN A 52 -15.71 0.97 -18.78
C GLN A 52 -16.14 0.61 -17.35
N VAL A 53 -15.17 0.32 -16.48
CA VAL A 53 -15.37 -0.03 -15.06
C VAL A 53 -14.51 0.85 -14.18
N SER A 54 -14.97 1.12 -12.96
CA SER A 54 -14.26 1.98 -11.99
C SER A 54 -12.99 1.32 -11.44
N GLU A 55 -13.02 0.00 -11.29
CA GLU A 55 -11.88 -0.84 -10.92
C GLU A 55 -11.86 -2.08 -11.82
N PHE A 56 -10.68 -2.40 -12.35
CA PHE A 56 -10.42 -3.59 -13.13
C PHE A 56 -9.34 -4.42 -12.46
N LYS A 57 -9.64 -5.69 -12.17
CA LYS A 57 -8.68 -6.63 -11.57
C LYS A 57 -8.06 -7.49 -12.65
N TYR A 58 -6.73 -7.47 -12.74
CA TYR A 58 -5.99 -8.28 -13.70
C TYR A 58 -4.73 -8.85 -13.07
N LEU A 59 -4.62 -10.19 -13.09
CA LEU A 59 -3.48 -10.94 -12.52
C LEU A 59 -3.13 -10.55 -11.07
N GLY A 60 -4.14 -10.15 -10.28
CA GLY A 60 -3.97 -9.74 -8.89
C GLY A 60 -3.68 -8.25 -8.67
N SER A 61 -3.57 -7.46 -9.74
CA SER A 61 -3.44 -6.00 -9.69
C SER A 61 -4.77 -5.30 -9.93
N ILE A 62 -4.95 -4.14 -9.32
CA ILE A 62 -6.10 -3.25 -9.44
C ILE A 62 -5.72 -2.05 -10.29
N PHE A 63 -6.50 -1.82 -11.34
CA PHE A 63 -6.44 -0.64 -12.18
C PHE A 63 -7.70 0.19 -11.95
N THR A 64 -7.55 1.46 -11.59
CA THR A 64 -8.69 2.37 -11.39
C THR A 64 -8.96 3.19 -12.64
N GLU A 65 -10.21 3.65 -12.81
CA GLU A 65 -10.60 4.48 -13.96
C GLU A 65 -9.85 5.82 -14.04
N ASP A 66 -9.38 6.34 -12.91
CA ASP A 66 -8.59 7.57 -12.83
C ASP A 66 -7.08 7.33 -13.05
N GLY A 67 -6.67 6.09 -13.29
CA GLY A 67 -5.28 5.70 -13.55
C GLY A 67 -4.35 5.81 -12.34
N LYS A 68 -4.88 6.07 -11.14
CA LYS A 68 -4.07 6.18 -9.93
C LYS A 68 -3.70 4.82 -9.35
N LEU A 69 -2.59 4.79 -8.61
CA LEU A 69 -2.10 3.60 -7.94
C LEU A 69 -2.51 3.51 -6.47
N ASP A 70 -3.15 4.56 -5.92
CA ASP A 70 -3.48 4.66 -4.49
C ASP A 70 -4.23 3.43 -3.99
N ARG A 71 -5.22 2.97 -4.77
CA ARG A 71 -6.06 1.81 -4.42
C ARG A 71 -5.29 0.49 -4.44
N GLU A 72 -4.39 0.34 -5.39
CA GLU A 72 -3.53 -0.85 -5.52
C GLU A 72 -2.50 -0.90 -4.39
N ILE A 73 -1.85 0.23 -4.11
CA ILE A 73 -0.89 0.38 -3.01
C ILE A 73 -1.57 0.08 -1.67
N GLU A 74 -2.75 0.67 -1.43
CA GLU A 74 -3.51 0.43 -0.21
C GLU A 74 -3.84 -1.05 -0.04
N THR A 75 -4.32 -1.71 -1.11
CA THR A 75 -4.66 -3.13 -1.09
C THR A 75 -3.45 -4.01 -0.77
N ARG A 76 -2.28 -3.69 -1.32
CA ARG A 76 -1.01 -4.40 -1.02
C ARG A 76 -0.56 -4.18 0.40
N CYS A 77 -0.61 -2.95 0.92
CA CYS A 77 -0.32 -2.65 2.31
C CYS A 77 -1.23 -3.44 3.26
N GLN A 78 -2.53 -3.48 2.99
CA GLN A 78 -3.48 -4.26 3.79
C GLN A 78 -3.14 -5.76 3.76
N LYS A 79 -2.79 -6.31 2.60
CA LYS A 79 -2.38 -7.72 2.45
C LYS A 79 -1.10 -8.01 3.22
N ALA A 80 -0.07 -7.18 3.07
CA ALA A 80 1.20 -7.32 3.78
C ALA A 80 1.00 -7.21 5.31
N ASN A 81 0.14 -6.30 5.76
CA ASN A 81 -0.22 -6.17 7.17
C ASN A 81 -0.91 -7.44 7.69
N ALA A 82 -1.90 -7.97 6.96
CA ALA A 82 -2.59 -9.20 7.34
C ALA A 82 -1.62 -10.38 7.49
N VAL A 83 -0.70 -10.55 6.53
CA VAL A 83 0.36 -11.58 6.59
C VAL A 83 1.30 -11.35 7.77
N THR A 84 1.68 -10.10 8.03
CA THR A 84 2.54 -9.74 9.16
C THR A 84 1.87 -10.07 10.50
N TYR A 85 0.58 -9.78 10.64
CA TYR A 85 -0.19 -10.15 11.83
C TYR A 85 -0.26 -11.67 12.04
N GLN A 86 -0.46 -12.44 10.96
CA GLN A 86 -0.46 -13.90 11.03
C GLN A 86 0.90 -14.47 11.46
N LEU A 87 2.00 -13.85 11.01
CA LEU A 87 3.36 -14.27 11.35
C LEU A 87 3.89 -13.68 12.66
N ALA A 88 3.18 -12.72 13.27
CA ALA A 88 3.61 -12.02 14.47
C ALA A 88 4.03 -12.97 15.62
N PRO A 89 3.33 -14.10 15.91
CA PRO A 89 3.76 -15.03 16.95
C PRO A 89 5.15 -15.60 16.72
N LEU A 90 5.53 -15.86 15.45
CA LEU A 90 6.84 -16.39 15.08
C LEU A 90 7.91 -15.28 15.09
N LEU A 91 7.58 -14.11 14.55
CA LEU A 91 8.48 -12.97 14.52
C LEU A 91 8.81 -12.45 15.93
N GLN A 92 7.86 -12.54 16.86
CA GLN A 92 8.04 -12.14 18.26
C GLN A 92 8.63 -13.25 19.14
N HIS A 93 8.65 -14.49 18.67
CA HIS A 93 9.12 -15.61 19.49
C HIS A 93 10.62 -15.46 19.86
N PRO A 94 10.99 -15.55 21.16
CA PRO A 94 12.37 -15.30 21.60
C PRO A 94 13.34 -16.42 21.20
N LYS A 95 12.85 -17.65 21.00
CA LYS A 95 13.70 -18.79 20.63
C LYS A 95 14.00 -18.88 19.12
N ILE A 96 13.37 -18.04 18.30
CA ILE A 96 13.61 -18.04 16.85
C ILE A 96 14.78 -17.11 16.55
N LYS A 97 15.79 -17.64 15.85
CA LYS A 97 16.99 -16.90 15.46
C LYS A 97 16.64 -15.71 14.58
N MET A 98 17.36 -14.61 14.74
CA MET A 98 17.10 -13.40 13.95
C MET A 98 17.27 -13.60 12.45
N GLU A 99 18.18 -14.47 12.04
CA GLU A 99 18.37 -14.80 10.62
C GLU A 99 17.12 -15.42 9.99
N VAL A 100 16.47 -16.34 10.70
CA VAL A 100 15.20 -16.95 10.23
C VAL A 100 14.12 -15.88 10.10
N LYS A 101 14.00 -14.98 11.08
CA LYS A 101 13.03 -13.87 11.02
C LYS A 101 13.30 -12.95 9.83
N ARG A 102 14.56 -12.63 9.55
CA ARG A 102 14.97 -11.84 8.38
C ARG A 102 14.57 -12.54 7.08
N GLN A 103 14.81 -13.84 6.99
CA GLN A 103 14.42 -14.63 5.82
C GLN A 103 12.91 -14.66 5.63
N MET A 104 12.12 -14.82 6.70
CA MET A 104 10.65 -14.77 6.63
C MET A 104 10.15 -13.41 6.12
N ILE A 105 10.71 -12.31 6.63
CA ILE A 105 10.36 -10.97 6.15
C ILE A 105 10.66 -10.84 4.65
N LYS A 106 11.86 -11.25 4.21
CA LYS A 106 12.28 -11.14 2.80
C LYS A 106 11.51 -12.06 1.85
N SER A 107 11.12 -13.26 2.29
CA SER A 107 10.51 -14.28 1.43
C SER A 107 8.99 -14.27 1.43
N ILE A 108 8.35 -13.69 2.45
CA ILE A 108 6.89 -13.74 2.60
C ILE A 108 6.29 -12.33 2.64
N ILE A 109 6.79 -11.47 3.53
CA ILE A 109 6.19 -10.15 3.78
C ILE A 109 6.53 -9.18 2.64
N LEU A 110 7.82 -9.10 2.26
CA LEU A 110 8.26 -8.19 1.21
C LEU A 110 7.60 -8.50 -0.15
N PRO A 111 7.49 -9.76 -0.60
CA PRO A 111 6.78 -10.05 -1.84
C PRO A 111 5.30 -9.70 -1.79
N SER A 112 4.66 -9.84 -0.63
CA SER A 112 3.25 -9.45 -0.45
C SER A 112 3.02 -7.94 -0.60
N LEU A 113 4.06 -7.13 -0.41
CA LEU A 113 4.03 -5.67 -0.56
C LEU A 113 4.49 -5.22 -1.95
N CYS A 114 5.56 -5.83 -2.49
CA CYS A 114 6.30 -5.30 -3.64
C CYS A 114 6.10 -6.04 -4.97
N GLU A 115 5.58 -7.27 -5.02
CA GLU A 115 5.57 -8.03 -6.28
C GLU A 115 4.67 -7.38 -7.35
N GLN A 116 5.29 -6.93 -8.45
CA GLN A 116 4.80 -6.14 -9.60
C GLN A 116 5.21 -4.64 -9.63
N CYS A 117 6.36 -4.29 -9.06
CA CYS A 117 7.17 -3.16 -9.55
C CYS A 117 8.50 -3.69 -10.08
#